data_AF-A0A5C7VSA0-F1
#
_entry.id   AF-A0A5C7VSA0-F1
#
_cell.length_a   1.000
_cell.length_b   1.000
_cell.length_c   1.000
_cell.angle_alpha   90.00
_cell.angle_beta   90.00
_cell.angle_gamma   90.00
#
_symmetry.space_group_name_H-M   'P 1'
#
loop_
_entity.id
_entity.type
_entity.pdbx_description
1 polymer ?
#
loop_
_entity_poly.entity_id
_entity_poly.type
_entity_poly.pdbx_seq_one_letter_code
_entity_poly.pdbx_strand_id
1 'polypeptide(L)'
;TQILINLGGCLIPATLSLYLFSHSTLSLASTLLGIAIISAISYYFSRPIQGLGIGMPILVAPISAALTGLIISPEQSAALAYISGTLGVLIGADLLHMKDISRLGTPYASIGGAGTFDGIFITGVVAALLA
;
A
#
# COMPACT_ATOMS: atom_id res chain seq x y z
N THR A 1 9.78 -18.85 9.54
CA THR A 1 8.67 -18.52 8.63
C THR A 1 9.23 -18.28 7.24
N GLN A 2 8.71 -18.96 6.22
CA GLN A 2 9.04 -18.63 4.83
C GLN A 2 8.25 -17.39 4.39
N ILE A 3 8.89 -16.50 3.65
CA ILE A 3 8.29 -15.27 3.14
C ILE A 3 7.92 -15.48 1.66
N LEU A 4 6.64 -15.31 1.37
CA LEU A 4 6.07 -15.37 0.03
C LEU A 4 5.76 -13.95 -0.46
N ILE A 5 5.82 -13.75 -1.77
CA ILE A 5 5.45 -12.47 -2.40
C ILE A 5 4.17 -12.69 -3.19
N ASN A 6 3.12 -11.94 -2.87
CA ASN A 6 1.83 -12.03 -3.54
C ASN A 6 1.89 -11.38 -4.93
N LEU A 7 1.50 -12.13 -5.97
CA LEU A 7 1.46 -11.61 -7.33
C LEU A 7 0.45 -10.46 -7.48
N GLY A 8 -0.78 -10.65 -6.99
CA GLY A 8 -1.88 -9.69 -7.12
C GLY A 8 -1.83 -8.53 -6.15
N GLY A 9 -1.28 -8.73 -4.94
CA GLY A 9 -1.22 -7.72 -3.90
C GLY A 9 0.13 -7.02 -3.73
N CYS A 10 1.23 -7.57 -4.28
CA CYS A 10 2.54 -6.92 -4.25
C CYS A 10 3.09 -6.64 -5.65
N LEU A 11 3.30 -7.66 -6.48
CA LEU A 11 4.01 -7.50 -7.75
C LEU A 11 3.23 -6.68 -8.78
N ILE A 12 1.99 -7.08 -9.09
CA ILE A 12 1.14 -6.36 -10.05
C ILE A 12 0.93 -4.91 -9.61
N PRO A 13 0.53 -4.61 -8.35
CA PRO A 13 0.34 -3.22 -7.92
C PRO A 13 1.63 -2.40 -7.96
N ALA A 14 2.76 -2.96 -7.54
CA ALA A 14 4.04 -2.27 -7.57
C ALA A 14 4.50 -1.96 -9.01
N THR A 15 4.34 -2.92 -9.93
CA THR A 15 4.65 -2.70 -11.35
C THR A 15 3.75 -1.63 -11.97
N LEU A 16 2.45 -1.63 -11.64
CA LEU A 16 1.52 -0.59 -12.11
C LEU A 16 1.87 0.78 -11.52
N SER A 17 2.31 0.86 -10.26
CA SER A 17 2.80 2.12 -9.67
C SER A 17 4.03 2.67 -10.40
N LEU A 18 4.98 1.81 -10.76
CA LEU A 18 6.15 2.21 -11.55
C LEU A 18 5.75 2.66 -12.96
N TYR A 19 4.82 1.95 -13.60
CA TYR A 19 4.29 2.32 -14.89
C TYR A 19 3.60 3.70 -14.85
N LEU A 20 2.69 3.92 -13.88
CA LEU A 20 2.02 5.20 -13.72
C LEU A 20 3.00 6.33 -13.44
N PHE A 21 3.99 6.12 -12.58
CA PHE A 21 5.01 7.15 -12.33
C PHE A 21 5.75 7.53 -13.61
N SER A 22 6.20 6.54 -14.40
CA SER A 22 6.93 6.78 -15.65
C SER A 22 6.09 7.41 -16.78
N HIS A 23 4.76 7.31 -16.72
CA HIS A 23 3.83 7.87 -17.71
C HIS A 23 3.07 9.10 -17.19
N SER A 24 3.37 9.56 -15.98
CA SER A 24 2.82 10.76 -15.37
C SER A 24 3.82 11.91 -15.43
N THR A 25 3.36 13.13 -15.18
CA THR A 25 4.25 14.29 -14.97
C THR A 25 4.48 14.56 -13.48
N LEU A 26 4.25 13.56 -12.62
CA LEU A 26 4.46 13.66 -11.18
C LEU A 26 5.95 13.90 -10.88
N SER A 27 6.21 14.85 -9.98
CA SER A 27 7.58 15.03 -9.49
C SER A 27 7.96 13.89 -8.55
N LEU A 28 9.24 13.49 -8.58
CA LEU A 28 9.78 12.49 -7.65
C LEU A 28 9.55 12.91 -6.19
N ALA A 29 9.71 14.20 -5.88
CA ALA A 29 9.49 14.75 -4.55
C ALA A 29 8.04 14.57 -4.08
N SER A 30 7.05 14.93 -4.92
CA SER A 30 5.63 14.76 -4.60
C SER A 30 5.25 13.29 -4.40
N THR A 31 5.81 12.41 -5.22
CA THR A 31 5.56 10.96 -5.15
C THR A 31 6.13 10.37 -3.88
N LEU A 32 7.39 10.67 -3.55
CA LEU A 32 8.02 10.21 -2.31
C LEU A 32 7.32 10.77 -1.07
N LEU A 33 6.87 12.03 -1.09
CA LEU A 33 6.10 12.62 0.00
C LEU A 33 4.78 11.88 0.20
N GLY A 34 4.03 11.60 -0.86
CA GLY A 34 2.78 10.83 -0.79
C GLY A 34 3.02 9.42 -0.24
N ILE A 35 4.02 8.71 -0.76
CA ILE A 35 4.40 7.37 -0.27
C ILE A 35 4.76 7.41 1.22
N ALA A 36 5.52 8.41 1.66
CA ALA A 36 5.91 8.55 3.06
C ALA A 36 4.70 8.79 3.98
N ILE A 37 3.77 9.67 3.57
CA ILE A 37 2.53 9.94 4.33
C ILE A 37 1.70 8.67 4.47
N ILE A 38 1.43 7.97 3.36
CA ILE A 38 0.60 6.76 3.40
C ILE A 38 1.30 5.61 4.11
N SER A 39 2.62 5.51 4.01
CA SER A 39 3.39 4.54 4.78
C SER A 39 3.27 4.78 6.29
N ALA A 40 3.39 6.02 6.75
CA ALA A 40 3.22 6.35 8.16
C ALA A 40 1.81 6.04 8.67
N ILE A 41 0.77 6.41 7.91
CA ILE A 41 -0.63 6.12 8.25
C ILE A 41 -0.86 4.60 8.30
N SER A 42 -0.45 3.89 7.25
CA SER A 42 -0.67 2.44 7.15
C SER A 42 0.07 1.69 8.26
N TYR A 43 1.31 2.08 8.56
CA TYR A 43 2.06 1.53 9.69
C TYR A 43 1.29 1.71 11.01
N TYR A 44 0.84 2.93 11.31
CA TYR A 44 0.13 3.22 12.56
C TYR A 44 -1.17 2.44 12.74
N PHE A 45 -1.94 2.25 11.66
CA PHE A 45 -3.24 1.57 11.72
C PHE A 45 -3.18 0.05 11.49
N SER A 46 -2.03 -0.47 11.07
CA SER A 46 -1.83 -1.90 10.84
C SER A 46 -1.33 -2.62 12.09
N ARG A 47 -1.68 -3.89 12.21
CA ARG A 47 -1.26 -4.74 13.33
C ARG A 47 -1.19 -6.21 12.92
N PRO A 48 -0.27 -7.00 13.50
CA PRO A 48 -0.22 -8.44 13.29
C PRO A 48 -1.44 -9.12 13.93
N ILE A 49 -2.16 -9.91 13.14
CA ILE A 49 -3.33 -10.70 13.52
C ILE A 49 -3.00 -12.18 13.30
N GLN A 50 -3.06 -12.98 14.37
CA GLN A 50 -2.76 -14.41 14.31
C GLN A 50 -3.66 -15.13 13.31
N GLY A 51 -3.06 -15.95 12.44
CA GLY A 51 -3.76 -16.71 11.40
C GLY A 51 -4.22 -15.89 10.18
N LEU A 52 -4.16 -14.56 10.23
CA LEU A 52 -4.60 -13.65 9.15
C LEU A 52 -3.47 -12.79 8.56
N GLY A 53 -2.33 -12.64 9.25
CA GLY A 53 -1.23 -11.79 8.77
C GLY A 53 -1.33 -10.36 9.30
N ILE A 54 -0.89 -9.37 8.53
CA ILE A 54 -1.02 -7.96 8.92
C ILE A 54 -2.38 -7.43 8.48
N GLY A 55 -3.15 -6.87 9.41
CA GLY A 55 -4.48 -6.31 9.11
C GLY A 55 -4.60 -4.84 9.54
N MET A 56 -5.43 -4.09 8.81
CA MET A 56 -5.81 -2.70 9.13
C MET A 56 -7.26 -2.44 8.68
N PRO A 57 -7.93 -1.38 9.16
CA PRO A 57 -9.28 -1.05 8.69
C PRO A 57 -9.31 -0.71 7.20
N ILE A 58 -10.23 -1.34 6.45
CA ILE A 58 -10.21 -1.41 4.98
C ILE A 58 -10.25 -0.04 4.26
N LEU A 59 -10.88 0.98 4.86
CA LEU A 59 -11.04 2.30 4.23
C LEU A 59 -9.97 3.32 4.63
N VAL A 60 -9.12 3.02 5.61
CA VAL A 60 -8.10 3.98 6.09
C VAL A 60 -7.15 4.33 4.96
N ALA A 61 -6.52 3.34 4.34
CA ALA A 61 -5.54 3.60 3.29
C ALA A 61 -6.16 4.21 2.01
N PRO A 62 -7.30 3.72 1.46
CA PRO A 62 -7.88 4.31 0.25
C PRO A 62 -8.28 5.77 0.42
N ILE A 63 -8.94 6.12 1.53
CA ILE A 63 -9.39 7.49 1.78
C ILE A 63 -8.19 8.40 2.01
N SER A 64 -7.21 7.97 2.83
CA SER A 64 -6.01 8.76 3.07
C SER A 64 -5.20 8.99 1.79
N ALA A 65 -5.08 7.98 0.92
CA ALA A 65 -4.38 8.10 -0.36
C ALA A 65 -5.10 9.04 -1.32
N ALA A 66 -6.43 8.97 -1.41
CA ALA A 66 -7.22 9.90 -2.22
C ALA A 66 -7.04 11.35 -1.76
N LEU A 67 -7.17 11.60 -0.45
CA LEU A 67 -6.97 12.93 0.12
C LEU A 67 -5.53 13.43 -0.11
N THR A 68 -4.54 12.56 0.05
CA THR A 68 -3.13 12.90 -0.19
C THR A 68 -2.88 13.27 -1.65
N GLY A 69 -3.45 12.51 -2.59
CA GLY A 69 -3.41 12.81 -4.03
C GLY A 69 -4.02 14.17 -4.35
N LEU A 70 -5.25 14.40 -3.87
CA LEU A 70 -6.00 15.65 -4.04
C LEU A 70 -5.28 16.87 -3.47
N ILE A 71 -4.56 16.73 -2.35
CA ILE A 71 -3.86 17.85 -1.68
C ILE A 71 -2.52 18.14 -2.36
N ILE A 72 -1.73 17.12 -2.69
CA ILE A 72 -0.34 17.30 -3.15
C ILE A 72 -0.26 17.57 -4.65
N SER A 73 -1.07 16.88 -5.45
CA SER A 73 -1.07 17.03 -6.90
C SER A 73 -2.49 16.92 -7.45
N PRO A 74 -3.32 17.97 -7.31
CA PRO A 74 -4.72 17.93 -7.74
C PRO A 74 -4.93 17.53 -9.20
N GLU A 75 -4.02 17.96 -10.10
CA GLU A 75 -4.07 17.66 -11.53
C GLU A 75 -3.78 16.18 -11.86
N GLN A 76 -3.08 15.48 -10.97
CA GLN A 76 -2.69 14.08 -11.11
C GLN A 76 -3.07 13.27 -9.86
N SER A 77 -4.17 13.67 -9.23
CA SER A 77 -4.63 13.18 -7.93
C SER A 77 -4.80 11.68 -7.95
N ALA A 78 -5.47 11.14 -8.98
CA ALA A 78 -5.70 9.71 -9.16
C ALA A 78 -4.40 8.91 -9.31
N ALA A 79 -3.43 9.39 -10.09
CA ALA A 79 -2.14 8.72 -10.26
C ALA A 79 -1.34 8.73 -8.96
N LEU A 80 -1.26 9.88 -8.29
CA LEU A 80 -0.56 9.99 -7.01
C LEU A 80 -1.25 9.16 -5.91
N ALA A 81 -2.58 9.15 -5.87
CA ALA A 81 -3.37 8.35 -4.94
C ALA A 81 -3.14 6.85 -5.16
N TYR A 82 -3.12 6.38 -6.41
CA TYR A 82 -2.78 4.99 -6.71
C TYR A 82 -1.37 4.63 -6.24
N ILE A 83 -0.37 5.42 -6.62
CA ILE A 83 1.05 5.14 -6.35
C ILE A 83 1.33 5.18 -4.86
N SER A 84 0.92 6.27 -4.19
CA SER A 84 1.12 6.43 -2.74
C SER A 84 0.28 5.45 -1.93
N GLY A 85 -0.97 5.18 -2.32
CA GLY A 85 -1.82 4.16 -1.73
C GLY A 85 -1.19 2.78 -1.79
N THR A 86 -0.72 2.38 -2.97
CA THR A 86 -0.15 1.06 -3.19
C THR A 86 1.20 0.88 -2.50
N LEU A 87 2.18 1.74 -2.83
CA LEU A 87 3.54 1.61 -2.32
C LEU A 87 3.62 2.00 -0.85
N GLY A 88 2.84 2.99 -0.42
CA GLY A 88 2.75 3.39 0.98
C GLY A 88 2.20 2.27 1.85
N VAL A 89 1.12 1.58 1.45
CA VAL A 89 0.60 0.44 2.22
C VAL A 89 1.59 -0.73 2.22
N LEU A 90 2.20 -1.07 1.07
CA LEU A 90 3.23 -2.13 1.03
C LEU A 90 4.37 -1.84 2.00
N ILE A 91 4.87 -0.61 2.03
CA ILE A 91 5.96 -0.24 2.93
C ILE A 91 5.46 -0.22 4.38
N GLY A 92 4.39 0.51 4.65
CA GLY A 92 3.90 0.81 5.99
C GLY A 92 3.29 -0.39 6.70
N ALA A 93 2.35 -1.07 6.04
CA ALA A 93 1.67 -2.23 6.62
C ALA A 93 2.58 -3.46 6.58
N ASP A 94 3.18 -3.80 5.44
CA ASP A 94 3.87 -5.08 5.30
C ASP A 94 5.36 -5.01 5.68
N LEU A 95 6.14 -4.16 5.00
CA LEU A 95 7.60 -4.16 5.15
C LEU A 95 8.05 -3.71 6.55
N LEU A 96 7.44 -2.66 7.10
CA LEU A 96 7.81 -2.16 8.42
C LEU A 96 7.41 -3.11 9.56
N HIS A 97 6.41 -3.98 9.36
CA HIS A 97 6.01 -5.00 10.33
C HIS A 97 6.69 -6.37 10.13
N MET A 98 7.66 -6.49 9.22
CA MET A 98 8.34 -7.76 8.96
C MET A 98 8.98 -8.39 10.21
N LYS A 99 9.41 -7.57 11.18
CA LYS A 99 9.98 -8.06 12.44
C LYS A 99 8.94 -8.76 13.33
N ASP A 100 7.67 -8.37 13.21
CA ASP A 100 6.56 -8.93 13.97
C ASP A 100 5.99 -10.21 13.34
N ILE A 101 6.33 -10.50 12.08
CA ILE A 101 5.91 -11.73 11.39
C ILE A 101 6.36 -12.98 12.14
N SER A 102 7.54 -12.95 12.77
CA SER A 102 8.06 -14.05 13.61
C SER A 102 7.14 -14.39 14.79
N ARG A 103 6.28 -13.46 15.22
CA ARG A 103 5.34 -13.61 16.34
C ARG A 103 3.99 -14.17 15.92
N LEU A 104 3.72 -14.30 14.61
CA LEU A 104 2.44 -14.78 14.07
C LEU A 104 2.24 -16.29 14.27
N GLY A 105 3.31 -17.04 14.56
CA GLY A 105 3.25 -18.49 14.78
C GLY A 105 2.92 -19.28 13.51
N THR A 106 3.02 -18.66 12.33
CA THR A 106 2.68 -19.29 11.05
C THR A 106 3.93 -19.82 10.32
N PRO A 107 3.86 -20.97 9.63
CA PRO A 107 4.97 -21.48 8.83
C PRO A 107 5.25 -20.59 7.61
N TYR A 108 4.22 -19.91 7.09
CA TYR A 108 4.28 -19.01 5.94
C TYR A 108 3.76 -17.62 6.30
N ALA A 109 4.39 -16.60 5.72
CA ALA A 109 3.90 -15.21 5.70
C ALA A 109 3.99 -14.68 4.28
N SER A 110 2.99 -13.89 3.86
CA SER A 110 2.90 -13.36 2.50
C SER A 110 2.90 -11.84 2.53
N ILE A 111 3.83 -11.23 1.79
CA ILE A 111 3.91 -9.78 1.54
C ILE A 111 2.98 -9.46 0.36
N GLY A 112 2.22 -8.38 0.46
CA GLY A 112 1.11 -8.09 -0.42
C GLY A 112 -0.10 -8.96 -0.12
N GLY A 113 -0.20 -9.44 1.11
CA GLY A 113 -1.44 -10.02 1.63
C GLY A 113 -1.50 -11.51 1.84
N ALA A 114 -2.31 -11.90 2.81
CA ALA A 114 -2.50 -13.27 3.27
C ALA A 114 -3.43 -14.10 2.36
N GLY A 115 -3.12 -14.15 1.07
CA GLY A 115 -3.77 -15.07 0.12
C GLY A 115 -5.07 -14.60 -0.52
N THR A 116 -5.47 -13.33 -0.34
CA THR A 116 -6.62 -12.68 -1.00
C THR A 116 -6.15 -11.59 -1.99
N PHE A 117 -7.04 -11.08 -2.85
CA PHE A 117 -6.85 -9.78 -3.52
C PHE A 117 -6.88 -8.70 -2.42
N ASP A 118 -5.74 -8.51 -1.77
CA ASP A 118 -5.70 -8.35 -0.30
C ASP A 118 -6.19 -7.01 0.26
N GLY A 119 -6.18 -5.96 -0.52
CA GLY A 119 -6.49 -4.62 -0.02
C GLY A 119 -5.51 -3.60 -0.52
N ILE A 120 -4.27 -3.99 -0.84
CA ILE A 120 -3.28 -3.09 -1.47
C ILE A 120 -3.72 -2.69 -2.88
N PHE A 121 -4.04 -3.68 -3.73
CA PHE A 121 -4.56 -3.42 -5.07
C PHE A 121 -5.89 -2.66 -5.02
N ILE A 122 -6.81 -3.09 -4.14
CA ILE A 122 -8.10 -2.42 -3.95
C ILE A 122 -7.88 -0.99 -3.45
N THR A 123 -6.92 -0.75 -2.55
CA THR A 123 -6.56 0.58 -2.07
C THR A 123 -6.08 1.45 -3.22
N GLY A 124 -5.16 0.97 -4.05
CA GLY A 124 -4.69 1.71 -5.22
C GLY A 124 -5.85 2.10 -6.14
N VAL A 125 -6.70 1.13 -6.51
CA VAL A 125 -7.83 1.37 -7.42
C VAL A 125 -8.89 2.28 -6.80
N VAL A 126 -9.33 2.00 -5.57
CA VAL A 126 -10.36 2.80 -4.89
C VAL A 126 -9.86 4.21 -4.62
N ALA A 127 -8.61 4.37 -4.18
CA ALA A 127 -8.03 5.70 -3.99
C ALA A 127 -7.99 6.51 -5.29
N ALA A 128 -7.62 5.87 -6.41
CA ALA A 128 -7.61 6.51 -7.71
C ALA A 128 -9.02 6.90 -8.20
N LEU A 129 -10.05 6.10 -7.89
CA LEU A 129 -11.44 6.41 -8.24
C LEU A 129 -12.06 7.50 -7.36
N LEU A 130 -11.54 7.69 -6.15
CA LEU A 130 -12.00 8.70 -5.19
C LEU A 130 -11.32 10.06 -5.34
N ALA A 131 -10.18 10.11 -6.04
CA ALA A 131 -9.33 11.28 -6.21
C ALA A 131 -9.57 11.96 -7.55
#